data_AF-A7T3Q7-F1
#
_entry.id   AF-A7T3Q7-F1
#
_cell.length_a   1.000
_cell.length_b   1.000
_cell.length_c   1.000
_cell.angle_alpha   90.00
_cell.angle_beta   90.00
_cell.angle_gamma   90.00
#
_symmetry.space_group_name_H-M   'P 1'
#
loop_
_entity.id
_entity.type
_entity.pdbx_description
1 polymer ?
#
loop_
_entity_poly.entity_id
_entity_poly.type
_entity_poly.pdbx_seq_one_letter_code
_entity_poly.pdbx_strand_id
1 'polypeptide(L)'
;LTSINTNRLPGLTSINTNTWPGLTSINTNRLPGLTSINTNRLPGLTSINTNRLPGLTSINTNRLPGLTSINTNRLPGLTSINTNRLPGLTSINTNRLPGLTSINTNRLPGLT
;
A
#
# COMPACT_ATOMS: atom_id res chain seq x y z
N LEU A 1 -0.50 14.68 -13.27
CA LEU A 1 0.34 13.62 -12.66
C LEU A 1 -0.55 12.44 -12.34
N THR A 2 -0.29 11.28 -12.94
CA THR A 2 -1.11 10.06 -12.77
C THR A 2 -0.43 9.01 -11.90
N SER A 3 0.85 9.20 -11.55
CA SER A 3 1.60 8.26 -10.72
C SER A 3 2.49 8.98 -9.70
N ILE A 4 2.68 8.35 -8.54
CA ILE A 4 3.69 8.72 -7.55
C ILE A 4 4.72 7.60 -7.52
N ASN A 5 6.00 7.97 -7.64
CA ASN A 5 7.12 7.05 -7.51
C ASN A 5 8.07 7.56 -6.43
N THR A 6 8.16 6.84 -5.31
CA THR A 6 9.06 7.17 -4.21
C THR A 6 10.16 6.13 -4.13
N ASN A 7 11.42 6.55 -4.36
CA ASN A 7 12.54 5.63 -4.49
C ASN A 7 13.80 6.20 -3.82
N ARG A 8 14.50 5.38 -3.03
CA ARG A 8 15.84 5.71 -2.46
C ARG A 8 15.90 7.06 -1.72
N LEU A 9 14.87 7.40 -0.96
CA LEU A 9 14.89 8.56 -0.07
C LEU A 9 15.37 8.15 1.32
N PRO A 10 16.59 8.52 1.73
CA PRO A 10 17.04 8.32 3.11
C PRO A 10 16.25 9.23 4.06
N GLY A 11 16.07 8.78 5.30
CA GLY A 11 15.40 9.57 6.36
C GLY A 11 13.88 9.70 6.24
N LEU A 12 13.25 9.20 5.18
CA LEU A 12 11.80 9.21 5.06
C LEU A 12 11.17 8.15 5.98
N THR A 13 10.40 8.59 6.96
CA THR A 13 9.79 7.73 7.99
C THR A 13 8.34 7.37 7.72
N SER A 14 7.60 8.20 6.98
CA SER A 14 6.20 7.94 6.63
C SER A 14 5.83 8.45 5.24
N ILE A 15 4.87 7.79 4.61
CA ILE A 15 4.21 8.26 3.39
C ILE A 15 2.72 8.35 3.68
N ASN A 16 2.14 9.51 3.41
CA ASN A 16 0.69 9.74 3.49
C ASN A 16 0.21 10.25 2.14
N THR A 17 -0.62 9.48 1.46
CA THR A 17 -1.26 9.88 0.20
C THR A 17 -2.76 10.00 0.42
N ASN A 18 -3.28 11.21 0.24
CA ASN A 18 -4.69 11.53 0.35
C ASN A 18 -5.29 11.85 -1.03
N THR A 19 -6.53 12.33 -1.04
CA THR A 19 -7.28 12.70 -2.25
C THR A 19 -6.43 13.43 -3.29
N TRP A 20 -6.27 12.79 -4.44
CA TRP A 20 -5.54 13.30 -5.59
C TRP A 20 -6.32 12.93 -6.86
N PRO A 21 -7.00 13.90 -7.50
CA PRO A 21 -7.71 13.65 -8.75
C PRO A 21 -6.77 13.16 -9.86
N GLY A 22 -7.13 12.05 -10.51
CA GLY A 22 -6.36 11.48 -11.62
C GLY A 22 -5.14 10.66 -11.23
N LEU A 23 -4.85 10.46 -9.93
CA LEU A 23 -3.81 9.54 -9.50
C LEU A 23 -4.27 8.09 -9.68
N THR A 24 -3.55 7.31 -10.49
CA THR A 24 -3.87 5.92 -10.83
C THR A 24 -2.90 4.91 -10.24
N SER A 25 -1.67 5.30 -9.88
CA SER A 25 -0.70 4.37 -9.28
C SER A 25 0.24 4.99 -8.24
N ILE A 26 0.60 4.18 -7.24
CA ILE A 26 1.61 4.51 -6.24
C ILE A 26 2.66 3.40 -6.22
N ASN A 27 3.93 3.77 -6.38
CA ASN A 27 5.07 2.86 -6.28
C ASN A 27 6.05 3.34 -5.20
N THR A 28 6.35 2.48 -4.24
CA THR A 28 7.27 2.76 -3.14
C THR A 28 8.36 1.70 -3.10
N ASN A 29 9.62 2.12 -3.23
CA ASN A 29 10.74 1.19 -3.43
C ASN A 29 12.01 1.61 -2.68
N ARG A 30 12.68 0.65 -2.02
CA ARG A 30 14.01 0.84 -1.39
C ARG A 30 14.05 2.03 -0.42
N LEU A 31 13.19 2.04 0.59
CA LEU A 31 13.18 3.02 1.67
C LEU A 31 13.45 2.29 3.00
N PRO A 32 14.72 2.23 3.46
CA PRO A 32 15.08 1.46 4.65
C PRO A 32 14.54 2.04 5.96
N GLY A 33 14.31 3.35 6.02
CA GLY A 33 13.79 4.05 7.21
C GLY A 33 12.28 4.26 7.24
N LEU A 34 11.56 3.84 6.20
CA LEU A 34 10.12 4.04 6.10
C LEU A 34 9.40 3.06 7.03
N THR A 35 8.63 3.56 7.99
CA THR A 35 7.93 2.74 8.99
C THR A 35 6.44 2.60 8.71
N SER A 36 5.82 3.54 7.98
CA SER A 36 4.38 3.49 7.69
C SER A 36 4.02 4.04 6.31
N ILE A 37 3.00 3.42 5.71
CA ILE A 37 2.33 3.91 4.50
C ILE A 37 0.83 4.02 4.78
N ASN A 38 0.27 5.20 4.54
CA ASN A 38 -1.16 5.43 4.60
C ASN A 38 -1.68 5.97 3.26
N THR A 39 -2.70 5.33 2.72
CA THR A 39 -3.33 5.73 1.45
C THR A 39 -4.84 5.84 1.64
N ASN A 40 -5.40 7.02 1.36
CA ASN A 40 -6.78 7.34 1.72
C ASN A 40 -7.51 8.17 0.65
N ARG A 41 -8.79 7.85 0.41
CA ARG A 41 -9.72 8.64 -0.44
C ARG A 41 -9.21 8.91 -1.86
N LEU A 42 -8.70 7.88 -2.53
CA LEU A 42 -8.31 7.96 -3.95
C LEU A 42 -9.27 7.16 -4.82
N PRO A 43 -10.27 7.81 -5.45
CA PRO A 43 -11.27 7.10 -6.24
C PRO A 43 -10.71 6.52 -7.54
N GLY A 44 -9.69 7.14 -8.13
CA GLY A 44 -9.07 6.70 -9.39
C GLY A 44 -7.82 5.83 -9.24
N LEU A 45 -7.38 5.54 -8.01
CA LEU A 45 -6.18 4.74 -7.79
C LEU A 45 -6.47 3.28 -8.13
N THR A 46 -5.73 2.71 -9.08
CA THR A 46 -5.92 1.31 -9.53
C THR A 46 -4.88 0.36 -8.97
N SER A 47 -3.69 0.85 -8.61
CA SER A 47 -2.60 -0.01 -8.13
C SER A 47 -1.73 0.61 -7.04
N ILE A 48 -1.28 -0.23 -6.11
CA ILE A 48 -0.26 0.08 -5.10
C ILE A 48 0.83 -0.99 -5.17
N ASN A 49 2.08 -0.57 -5.36
CA ASN A 49 3.25 -1.45 -5.33
C ASN A 49 4.25 -1.02 -4.27
N THR A 50 4.62 -1.94 -3.40
CA THR A 50 5.51 -1.70 -2.26
C THR A 50 6.63 -2.74 -2.25
N ASN A 51 7.89 -2.32 -2.33
CA ASN A 51 9.01 -3.24 -2.55
C ASN A 51 10.28 -2.87 -1.75
N ARG A 52 10.93 -3.87 -1.13
CA ARG A 52 12.23 -3.72 -0.44
C ARG A 52 12.22 -2.62 0.62
N LEU A 53 11.30 -2.71 1.59
CA LEU A 53 11.20 -1.79 2.72
C LEU A 53 11.46 -2.56 4.02
N PRO A 54 12.74 -2.69 4.45
CA PRO A 54 13.08 -3.50 5.61
C PRO A 54 12.51 -2.97 6.94
N GLY A 55 12.36 -1.65 7.08
CA GLY A 55 11.82 -1.00 8.29
C GLY A 55 10.31 -0.77 8.29
N LEU A 56 9.59 -1.13 7.22
CA LEU A 56 8.15 -0.85 7.12
C LEU A 56 7.39 -1.77 8.06
N THR A 57 6.63 -1.21 9.01
CA THR A 57 5.87 -1.97 10.00
C THR A 57 4.38 -2.03 9.70
N SER A 58 3.82 -1.04 9.00
CA SER A 58 2.38 -0.96 8.74
C SER A 58 2.03 -0.39 7.36
N ILE A 59 0.98 -0.97 6.77
CA ILE A 59 0.30 -0.45 5.57
C ILE A 59 -1.18 -0.27 5.89
N ASN A 60 -1.71 0.94 5.70
CA ASN A 60 -3.14 1.22 5.83
C ASN A 60 -3.70 1.79 4.52
N THR A 61 -4.75 1.15 4.00
CA THR A 61 -5.45 1.56 2.78
C THR A 61 -6.95 1.71 3.04
N ASN A 62 -7.52 2.86 2.66
CA ASN A 62 -8.90 3.19 3.03
C ASN A 62 -9.64 3.96 1.93
N ARG A 63 -10.88 3.55 1.62
CA ARG A 63 -11.79 4.23 0.67
C ARG A 63 -11.14 4.42 -0.71
N LEU A 64 -10.75 3.33 -1.33
CA LEU A 64 -10.16 3.30 -2.67
C LEU A 64 -11.07 2.47 -3.59
N PRO A 65 -12.19 3.04 -4.07
CA PRO A 65 -13.18 2.28 -4.85
C PRO A 65 -12.66 1.74 -6.17
N GLY A 66 -11.70 2.42 -6.81
CA GLY A 66 -11.07 1.97 -8.05
C GLY A 66 -9.84 1.07 -7.88
N LEU A 67 -9.42 0.76 -6.64
CA LEU A 67 -8.19 0.00 -6.42
C LEU A 67 -8.42 -1.46 -6.77
N THR A 68 -7.69 -1.96 -7.77
CA THR A 68 -7.81 -3.34 -8.23
C THR A 68 -6.71 -4.25 -7.70
N SER A 69 -5.53 -3.70 -7.42
CA SER A 69 -4.37 -4.51 -7.02
C SER A 69 -3.50 -3.88 -5.92
N ILE A 70 -3.05 -4.73 -5.00
CA ILE A 70 -2.00 -4.42 -4.03
C ILE A 70 -0.88 -5.46 -4.19
N ASN A 71 0.34 -5.01 -4.44
CA ASN A 71 1.51 -5.88 -4.50
C ASN A 71 2.55 -5.46 -3.45
N THR A 72 2.92 -6.39 -2.59
CA THR A 72 3.91 -6.18 -1.54
C THR A 72 5.02 -7.23 -1.61
N ASN A 73 6.28 -6.81 -1.55
CA ASN A 73 7.41 -7.72 -1.76
C ASN A 73 8.62 -7.33 -0.89
N ARG A 74 9.23 -8.31 -0.21
CA ARG A 74 10.45 -8.14 0.62
C ARG A 74 10.28 -7.04 1.66
N LEU A 75 9.32 -7.23 2.56
CA LEU A 75 9.05 -6.33 3.68
C LEU A 75 9.25 -7.12 4.99
N PRO A 76 10.50 -7.42 5.40
CA PRO A 76 10.77 -8.28 6.55
C PRO A 76 10.25 -7.73 7.89
N GLY A 77 10.17 -6.41 8.05
CA GLY A 77 9.63 -5.77 9.25
C GLY A 77 8.11 -5.53 9.25
N LEU A 78 7.39 -5.90 8.17
CA LEU A 78 5.97 -5.59 8.05
C LEU A 78 5.17 -6.48 8.99
N THR A 79 4.48 -5.88 9.96
CA THR A 79 3.68 -6.61 10.95
C THR A 79 2.19 -6.57 10.66
N SER A 80 1.71 -5.51 9.99
CA SER A 80 0.28 -5.32 9.77
C SER A 80 -0.07 -4.74 8.39
N ILE A 81 -1.14 -5.29 7.81
CA ILE A 81 -1.82 -4.72 6.65
C ILE A 81 -3.29 -4.51 7.04
N ASN A 82 -3.76 -3.26 6.95
CA ASN A 82 -5.17 -2.93 7.16
C ASN A 82 -5.76 -2.36 5.88
N THR A 83 -6.86 -2.95 5.43
CA THR A 83 -7.59 -2.51 4.24
C THR A 83 -9.07 -2.32 4.56
N ASN A 84 -9.66 -1.22 4.08
CA ASN A 84 -11.06 -0.89 4.36
C ASN A 84 -11.74 -0.21 3.18
N ARG A 85 -12.94 -0.69 2.82
CA ARG A 85 -13.79 -0.14 1.74
C ARG A 85 -13.04 -0.07 0.41
N LEU A 86 -12.60 -1.23 -0.08
CA LEU A 86 -11.96 -1.38 -1.39
C LEU A 86 -12.83 -2.29 -2.28
N PRO A 87 -14.01 -1.80 -2.74
CA PRO A 87 -14.95 -2.62 -3.50
C PRO A 87 -14.43 -3.13 -4.84
N GLY A 88 -13.46 -2.45 -5.45
CA GLY A 88 -12.83 -2.89 -6.70
C GLY A 88 -11.64 -3.82 -6.55
N LEU A 89 -11.24 -4.16 -5.32
CA LEU A 89 -10.00 -4.92 -5.08
C LEU A 89 -10.19 -6.39 -5.47
N THR A 90 -9.45 -6.83 -6.48
CA THR A 90 -9.51 -8.21 -6.99
C THR A 90 -8.26 -9.02 -6.67
N SER A 91 -7.15 -8.37 -6.28
CA SER A 91 -5.89 -9.08 -6.03
C SER A 91 -5.05 -8.44 -4.92
N ILE A 92 -4.54 -9.28 -4.02
CA ILE A 92 -3.48 -8.95 -3.07
C ILE A 92 -2.35 -9.97 -3.24
N ASN A 93 -1.21 -9.53 -3.78
CA ASN A 93 -0.03 -10.36 -3.90
C ASN A 93 0.99 -9.97 -2.83
N THR A 94 1.36 -10.94 -2.00
CA THR A 94 2.36 -10.77 -0.95
C THR A 94 3.50 -11.75 -1.14
N ASN A 95 4.73 -11.31 -0.91
CA ASN A 95 5.91 -12.17 -1.03
C ASN A 95 6.99 -11.74 -0.03
N ARG A 96 7.57 -12.72 0.69
CA ARG A 96 8.65 -12.51 1.67
C ARG A 96 8.29 -11.45 2.71
N LEU A 97 7.26 -11.77 3.50
CA LEU A 97 6.80 -10.97 4.64
C LEU A 97 6.96 -11.77 5.96
N PRO A 98 8.18 -12.19 6.35
CA PRO A 98 8.40 -13.05 7.51
C PRO A 98 7.92 -12.47 8.85
N GLY A 99 7.78 -11.14 8.96
CA GLY A 99 7.28 -10.47 10.15
C GLY A 99 5.76 -10.25 10.18
N LEU A 100 5.02 -10.66 9.14
CA LEU A 100 3.59 -10.35 9.04
C LEU A 100 2.78 -11.19 10.02
N THR A 101 2.12 -10.51 10.95
CA THR A 101 1.28 -11.16 11.98
C THR A 101 -0.20 -10.90 11.79
N SER A 102 -0.58 -9.86 11.03
CA SER A 102 -1.98 -9.49 10.85
C SER A 102 -2.32 -8.95 9.46
N ILE A 103 -3.45 -9.40 8.93
CA ILE A 103 -4.12 -8.81 7.76
C ILE A 103 -5.57 -8.59 8.16
N ASN A 104 -5.98 -7.33 8.28
CA ASN A 104 -7.36 -6.97 8.54
C ASN A 104 -7.98 -6.40 7.28
N THR A 105 -9.04 -7.04 6.81
CA THR A 105 -9.80 -6.58 5.65
C THR A 105 -11.24 -6.31 6.02
N ASN A 106 -11.75 -5.15 5.62
CA ASN A 106 -13.13 -4.76 5.87
C ASN A 106 -13.80 -4.29 4.58
N ARG A 107 -14.91 -4.93 4.21
CA ARG A 107 -15.74 -4.61 3.03
C ARG A 107 -14.93 -4.62 1.73
N LEU A 108 -14.58 -5.83 1.29
CA LEU A 108 -13.95 -6.14 0.00
C LEU A 108 -14.91 -6.96 -0.90
N PRO A 109 -16.07 -6.41 -1.33
CA PRO A 109 -17.03 -7.17 -2.13
C PRO A 109 -16.47 -7.65 -3.49
N GLY A 110 -15.36 -7.07 -3.97
CA GLY A 110 -14.71 -7.47 -5.23
C GLY A 110 -13.70 -8.61 -5.10
N LEU A 111 -13.42 -9.09 -3.89
CA LEU A 111 -12.49 -10.20 -3.65
C LEU A 111 -13.30 -11.49 -3.47
N THR A 112 -13.53 -12.19 -4.58
CA THR A 112 -14.10 -13.56 -4.63
C THR A 112 -13.01 -14.60 -4.66
#